data_AF-A0A0K2VIU9-F1
#
_entry.id   AF-A0A0K2VIU9-F1
#
_cell.length_a   1.000
_cell.length_b   1.000
_cell.length_c   1.000
_cell.angle_alpha   90.00
_cell.angle_beta   90.00
_cell.angle_gamma   90.00
#
_symmetry.space_group_name_H-M   'P 1'
#
loop_
_entity.id
_entity.type
_entity.pdbx_description
1 polymer ?
#
loop_
_entity_poly.entity_id
_entity_poly.type
_entity_poly.pdbx_seq_one_letter_code
_entity_poly.pdbx_strand_id
1 'polypeptide(L)'
;FLKNLNAGSHSPMVHLKQGYFSDLVEGSNLGIVVLGKVICSVVCEDSVPFTFCIVDKKSNIIVVNLYNLSPGKGVIIGDSVAIADPFFTKIEANHDGKDIKFNLVRVESPLVLVINGKKAPSELQAGIQLSTFTKAN
;
A
#
# COMPACT_ATOMS: atom_id res chain seq x y z
N PHE A 1 -5.15 -12.33 -15.18
CA PHE A 1 -5.40 -12.04 -13.76
C PHE A 1 -6.29 -10.80 -13.56
N LEU A 2 -6.24 -9.78 -14.42
CA LEU A 2 -7.00 -8.53 -14.25
C LEU A 2 -8.38 -8.47 -14.92
N LYS A 3 -9.04 -9.59 -15.24
CA LYS A 3 -10.22 -9.52 -16.11
C LYS A 3 -11.49 -8.98 -15.47
N ASN A 4 -11.67 -8.97 -14.15
CA ASN A 4 -12.90 -8.42 -13.54
C ASN A 4 -12.67 -8.03 -12.07
N LEU A 5 -12.38 -6.75 -11.81
CA LEU A 5 -12.55 -6.15 -10.49
C LEU A 5 -13.88 -5.40 -10.50
N ASN A 6 -14.98 -6.10 -10.23
CA ASN A 6 -16.30 -5.48 -10.07
C ASN A 6 -16.43 -4.97 -8.63
N ALA A 7 -16.41 -3.65 -8.45
CA ALA A 7 -16.87 -3.02 -7.22
C ALA A 7 -18.37 -2.74 -7.35
N GLY A 8 -19.18 -3.29 -6.44
CA GLY A 8 -20.62 -3.04 -6.40
C GLY A 8 -20.97 -1.57 -6.13
N SER A 9 -22.08 -1.16 -6.75
CA SER A 9 -22.89 0.07 -6.63
C SER A 9 -22.22 1.43 -6.93
N HIS A 10 -22.58 1.98 -8.11
CA HIS A 10 -22.50 3.38 -8.57
C HIS A 10 -21.12 4.05 -8.67
N SER A 11 -20.03 3.29 -8.69
CA SER A 11 -18.74 3.79 -9.16
C SER A 11 -18.57 3.49 -10.65
N PRO A 12 -18.11 4.45 -11.48
CA PRO A 12 -17.79 4.17 -12.88
C PRO A 12 -16.76 3.04 -12.96
N MET A 13 -16.97 2.10 -13.87
CA MET A 13 -16.01 1.03 -14.14
C MET A 13 -14.72 1.65 -14.67
N VAL A 14 -13.61 1.48 -13.94
CA VAL A 14 -12.31 1.99 -14.34
C VAL A 14 -11.46 0.84 -14.88
N HIS A 15 -10.94 1.01 -16.09
CA HIS A 15 -9.99 0.06 -16.67
C HIS A 15 -8.58 0.39 -16.19
N LEU A 16 -7.99 -0.52 -15.41
CA LEU A 16 -6.60 -0.40 -14.96
C LEU A 16 -5.68 -1.18 -15.88
N LYS A 17 -4.57 -0.55 -16.30
CA LYS A 17 -3.48 -1.20 -17.01
C LYS A 17 -2.46 -1.73 -16.01
N GLN A 18 -2.01 -2.97 -16.20
CA GLN A 18 -0.90 -3.48 -15.40
C GLN A 18 0.40 -2.74 -15.75
N GLY A 19 1.08 -2.21 -14.73
CA GLY A 19 2.43 -1.67 -14.83
C GLY A 19 3.44 -2.50 -14.03
N TYR A 20 4.73 -2.28 -14.32
CA TYR A 20 5.84 -2.75 -13.49
C TYR A 20 6.33 -1.61 -12.58
N PHE A 21 7.09 -1.94 -11.54
CA PHE A 21 7.62 -0.90 -10.64
C PHE A 21 8.59 0.03 -11.37
N SER A 22 9.31 -0.50 -12.37
CA SER A 22 10.20 0.28 -13.25
C SER A 22 9.48 1.34 -14.09
N ASP A 23 8.17 1.21 -14.26
CA ASP A 23 7.37 2.06 -15.15
C ASP A 23 6.70 3.21 -14.39
N LEU A 24 6.84 3.24 -13.06
CA LEU A 24 6.23 4.27 -12.22
C LEU A 24 6.94 5.62 -12.39
N VAL A 25 6.13 6.67 -12.50
CA VAL A 25 6.59 8.07 -12.47
C VAL A 25 6.36 8.67 -11.08
N GLU A 26 7.14 9.67 -10.69
CA GLU A 26 6.92 10.35 -9.41
C GLU A 26 5.51 10.95 -9.31
N GLY A 27 4.92 10.84 -8.12
CA GLY A 27 3.55 11.25 -7.85
C GLY A 27 2.51 10.17 -8.19
N SER A 28 1.33 10.61 -8.60
CA SER A 28 0.17 9.73 -8.86
C SER A 28 0.27 9.03 -10.22
N ASN A 29 0.13 7.70 -10.21
CA ASN A 29 0.09 6.87 -11.43
C ASN A 29 -1.34 6.37 -11.68
N LEU A 30 -2.23 7.28 -12.10
CA LEU A 30 -3.65 6.98 -12.32
C LEU A 30 -3.87 5.99 -13.48
N GLY A 31 -4.85 5.10 -13.34
CA GLY A 31 -5.17 4.07 -14.32
C GLY A 31 -4.16 2.92 -14.35
N ILE A 32 -3.19 2.89 -13.42
CA ILE A 32 -2.17 1.86 -13.33
C ILE A 32 -2.44 0.97 -12.12
N VAL A 33 -2.24 -0.33 -12.28
CA VAL A 33 -2.14 -1.28 -11.18
C VAL A 33 -0.78 -1.96 -11.20
N VAL A 34 -0.11 -1.95 -10.06
CA VAL A 34 1.14 -2.70 -9.88
C VAL A 34 0.88 -3.93 -9.03
N LEU A 35 1.62 -5.01 -9.29
CA LEU A 35 1.46 -6.30 -8.62
C LEU A 35 2.83 -6.84 -8.21
N GLY A 36 2.96 -7.22 -6.95
CA GLY A 36 4.16 -7.87 -6.44
C GLY A 36 3.87 -8.92 -5.39
N LYS A 37 4.93 -9.64 -5.00
CA LYS A 37 4.93 -10.54 -3.86
C LYS A 37 5.62 -9.91 -2.66
N VAL A 38 5.03 -10.05 -1.48
CA VAL A 38 5.63 -9.58 -0.21
C VAL A 38 6.87 -10.41 0.09
N ILE A 39 7.99 -9.73 0.34
CA ILE A 39 9.29 -10.35 0.64
C ILE A 39 9.78 -10.07 2.06
N CYS A 40 9.38 -8.95 2.67
CA CYS A 40 9.62 -8.66 4.09
C CYS A 40 8.66 -7.58 4.60
N SER A 41 8.56 -7.47 5.92
CA SER A 41 7.96 -6.34 6.63
C SER A 41 9.00 -5.68 7.53
N VAL A 42 8.89 -4.37 7.72
CA VAL A 42 9.71 -3.60 8.64
C VAL A 42 8.82 -3.25 9.83
N VAL A 43 9.11 -3.85 10.98
CA VAL A 43 8.37 -3.61 12.22
C VAL A 43 9.04 -2.48 12.99
N CYS A 44 8.25 -1.51 13.44
CA CYS A 44 8.68 -0.46 14.34
C CYS A 44 7.59 -0.31 15.41
N GLU A 45 7.98 -0.43 16.68
CA GLU A 45 7.08 -0.76 17.81
C GLU A 45 5.95 0.27 18.05
N ASP A 46 6.02 1.47 17.46
CA ASP A 46 5.01 2.54 17.64
C ASP A 46 4.60 3.27 16.35
N SER A 47 5.03 2.83 15.15
CA SER A 47 4.87 3.67 13.96
C SER A 47 3.83 3.19 12.95
N VAL A 48 2.86 4.08 12.71
CA VAL A 48 2.26 4.23 11.40
C VAL A 48 3.31 4.90 10.52
N PRO A 49 3.62 4.38 9.31
CA PRO A 49 2.89 3.34 8.58
C PRO A 49 3.38 1.90 8.83
N PHE A 50 2.50 0.94 8.57
CA PHE A 50 2.93 -0.45 8.36
C PHE A 50 3.75 -0.51 7.07
N THR A 51 5.02 -0.89 7.19
CA THR A 51 5.98 -0.86 6.10
C THR A 51 6.33 -2.27 5.65
N PHE A 52 6.24 -2.55 4.36
CA PHE A 52 6.62 -3.84 3.78
C PHE A 52 7.22 -3.67 2.40
N CYS A 53 8.03 -4.64 1.97
CA CYS A 53 8.63 -4.65 0.65
C CYS A 53 7.95 -5.68 -0.24
N ILE A 54 7.74 -5.32 -1.50
CA ILE A 54 7.23 -6.22 -2.53
C ILE A 54 8.18 -6.30 -3.72
N VAL A 55 8.20 -7.45 -4.38
CA VAL A 55 8.96 -7.71 -5.62
C VAL A 55 8.01 -7.96 -6.79
N ASP A 56 8.22 -7.29 -7.92
CA ASP A 56 7.45 -7.53 -9.14
C ASP A 56 8.01 -8.69 -9.97
N LYS A 57 7.37 -8.99 -11.11
CA LYS A 57 7.80 -10.06 -12.02
C LYS A 57 9.13 -9.77 -12.72
N LYS A 58 9.61 -8.53 -12.71
CA LYS A 58 10.89 -8.10 -13.28
C LYS A 58 11.99 -8.02 -12.20
N SER A 59 11.72 -8.53 -11.00
CA SER A 59 12.64 -8.49 -9.86
C SER A 59 12.96 -7.08 -9.36
N ASN A 60 12.15 -6.07 -9.72
CA ASN A 60 12.24 -4.77 -9.07
C ASN A 60 11.61 -4.87 -7.68
N ILE A 61 12.22 -4.18 -6.72
CA ILE A 61 11.71 -4.11 -5.34
C ILE A 61 11.24 -2.68 -5.08
N ILE A 62 10.10 -2.57 -4.40
CA ILE A 62 9.64 -1.29 -3.84
C ILE A 62 9.27 -1.47 -2.37
N VAL A 63 9.47 -0.39 -1.61
CA VAL A 63 8.93 -0.23 -0.27
C VAL A 63 7.49 0.25 -0.39
N VAL A 64 6.61 -0.24 0.47
CA VAL A 64 5.22 0.18 0.57
C VAL A 64 4.94 0.66 1.98
N ASN A 65 4.51 1.91 2.11
CA ASN A 65 4.01 2.45 3.36
C ASN A 65 2.48 2.39 3.34
N LEU A 66 1.91 1.54 4.20
CA LEU A 66 0.47 1.36 4.34
C LEU A 66 -0.04 2.08 5.60
N TYR A 67 -0.93 3.04 5.38
CA TYR A 67 -1.58 3.84 6.40
C TYR A 67 -2.98 3.29 6.72
N ASN A 68 -3.55 3.80 7.82
CA ASN A 68 -4.89 3.47 8.28
C ASN A 68 -5.16 1.96 8.46
N LEU A 69 -4.12 1.22 8.82
CA LEU A 69 -4.18 -0.22 9.07
C LEU A 69 -4.66 -0.48 10.50
N SER A 70 -5.58 -1.43 10.66
CA SER A 70 -6.02 -1.86 11.98
C SER A 70 -4.87 -2.52 12.75
N PRO A 71 -4.70 -2.25 14.06
CA PRO A 71 -3.61 -2.82 14.85
C PRO A 71 -3.52 -4.35 14.76
N GLY A 72 -2.29 -4.88 14.63
CA GLY A 72 -2.04 -6.31 14.52
C GLY A 72 -2.50 -6.95 13.20
N LYS A 73 -2.95 -6.15 12.22
CA LYS A 73 -3.24 -6.61 10.86
C LYS A 73 -2.10 -6.24 9.91
N GLY A 74 -2.12 -6.81 8.71
CA GLY A 74 -1.13 -6.55 7.66
C GLY A 74 -1.13 -7.65 6.61
N VAL A 75 -0.15 -7.58 5.72
CA VAL A 75 0.19 -8.65 4.77
C VAL A 75 1.37 -9.46 5.30
N ILE A 76 1.50 -10.70 4.85
CA ILE A 76 2.59 -11.59 5.23
C ILE A 76 3.49 -11.95 4.04
N ILE A 77 4.70 -12.42 4.31
CA ILE A 77 5.64 -12.88 3.28
C ILE A 77 4.96 -13.93 2.39
N GLY A 78 5.12 -13.77 1.07
CA GLY A 78 4.55 -14.63 0.04
C GLY A 78 3.19 -14.16 -0.51
N ASP A 79 2.48 -13.28 0.21
CA ASP A 79 1.23 -12.69 -0.26
C ASP A 79 1.44 -11.96 -1.59
N SER A 80 0.46 -12.08 -2.48
CA SER A 80 0.44 -11.35 -3.74
C SER A 80 -0.41 -10.10 -3.55
N VAL A 81 0.18 -8.92 -3.68
CA VAL A 81 -0.47 -7.64 -3.40
C VAL A 81 -0.53 -6.82 -4.68
N ALA A 82 -1.74 -6.43 -5.09
CA ALA A 82 -1.96 -5.45 -6.14
C ALA A 82 -2.35 -4.10 -5.54
N ILE A 83 -1.76 -3.02 -6.06
CA ILE A 83 -1.98 -1.64 -5.63
C ILE A 83 -2.47 -0.85 -6.84
N ALA A 84 -3.70 -0.36 -6.78
CA ALA A 84 -4.28 0.51 -7.80
C ALA A 84 -3.86 1.97 -7.59
N ASP A 85 -3.70 2.70 -8.68
CA ASP A 85 -3.39 4.14 -8.71
C ASP A 85 -2.24 4.54 -7.77
N PRO A 86 -1.07 3.87 -7.83
CA PRO A 86 -0.03 4.02 -6.82
C PRO A 86 0.55 5.44 -6.81
N PHE A 87 0.75 5.98 -5.59
CA PHE A 87 1.50 7.21 -5.38
C PHE A 87 2.97 6.86 -5.12
N PHE A 88 3.83 7.15 -6.10
CA PHE A 88 5.23 6.76 -6.12
C PHE A 88 6.16 7.92 -5.76
N THR A 89 7.22 7.64 -5.03
CA THR A 89 8.24 8.63 -4.65
C THR A 89 9.61 7.98 -4.66
N LYS A 90 10.61 8.66 -5.22
CA LYS A 90 12.01 8.27 -5.07
C LYS A 90 12.52 8.92 -3.79
N ILE A 91 12.92 8.10 -2.83
CA ILE A 91 13.53 8.58 -1.61
C ILE A 91 15.02 8.67 -1.86
N GLU A 92 15.56 9.88 -1.70
CA GLU A 92 16.98 10.16 -1.63
C GLU A 92 17.24 11.02 -0.40
N ALA A 93 17.94 10.47 0.57
CA ALA A 93 18.25 11.15 1.82
C ALA A 93 19.71 10.90 2.20
N ASN A 94 20.32 11.87 2.88
CA ASN A 94 21.59 11.69 3.55
C ASN A 94 21.37 11.86 5.06
N HIS A 95 21.78 10.87 5.84
CA HIS A 95 21.70 10.95 7.30
C HIS A 95 22.95 10.33 7.91
N ASP A 96 23.61 11.07 8.81
CA ASP A 96 24.88 10.68 9.44
C ASP A 96 25.95 10.21 8.43
N GLY A 97 26.04 10.91 7.30
CA GLY A 97 27.00 10.60 6.24
C GLY A 97 26.65 9.36 5.41
N LYS A 98 25.47 8.76 5.60
CA LYS A 98 24.98 7.63 4.80
C LYS A 98 23.97 8.11 3.79
N ASP A 99 24.25 7.83 2.52
CA ASP A 99 23.29 7.99 1.43
C ASP A 99 22.28 6.83 1.45
N ILE A 100 21.01 7.19 1.58
CA ILE A 100 19.88 6.27 1.61
C ILE A 100 19.05 6.54 0.37
N LYS A 101 18.94 5.54 -0.50
CA LYS A 101 18.14 5.61 -1.73
C LYS A 101 17.22 4.41 -1.87
N PHE A 102 15.93 4.66 -2.04
CA PHE A 102 14.96 3.60 -2.30
C PHE A 102 13.69 4.15 -2.96
N ASN A 103 12.93 3.24 -3.55
CA ASN A 103 11.65 3.53 -4.17
C ASN A 103 10.50 3.25 -3.21
N LEU A 104 9.57 4.19 -3.07
CA LEU A 104 8.46 4.11 -2.13
C LEU A 104 7.12 4.25 -2.86
N VAL A 105 6.16 3.39 -2.50
CA VAL A 105 4.74 3.61 -2.78
C VAL A 105 4.00 3.89 -1.49
N ARG A 106 3.28 5.01 -1.47
CA ARG A 106 2.42 5.41 -0.36
C ARG A 106 1.00 4.91 -0.61
N VAL A 107 0.42 4.21 0.36
CA VAL A 107 -0.94 3.67 0.31
C VAL A 107 -1.73 4.19 1.50
N GLU A 108 -2.70 5.07 1.25
CA GLU A 108 -3.46 5.75 2.31
C GLU A 108 -4.40 4.83 3.10
N SER A 109 -4.94 3.80 2.43
CA SER A 109 -5.90 2.88 3.04
C SER A 109 -5.69 1.47 2.50
N PRO A 110 -5.80 0.43 3.36
CA PRO A 110 -5.75 -0.95 2.91
C PRO A 110 -6.86 -1.32 1.91
N LEU A 111 -7.96 -0.56 1.84
CA LEU A 111 -9.11 -0.88 1.02
C LEU A 111 -8.85 -0.78 -0.50
N VAL A 112 -7.76 -0.10 -0.90
CA VAL A 112 -7.34 -0.04 -2.30
C VAL A 112 -6.54 -1.27 -2.73
N LEU A 113 -6.19 -2.15 -1.79
CA LEU A 113 -5.39 -3.34 -2.06
C LEU A 113 -6.24 -4.52 -2.55
N VAL A 114 -5.63 -5.34 -3.39
CA VAL A 114 -6.08 -6.71 -3.68
C VAL A 114 -5.01 -7.66 -3.17
N ILE A 115 -5.37 -8.52 -2.22
CA ILE A 115 -4.45 -9.46 -1.55
C ILE A 115 -4.86 -10.87 -1.96
N ASN A 116 -3.93 -11.62 -2.56
CA ASN A 116 -4.14 -12.98 -3.05
C ASN A 116 -5.38 -13.13 -3.95
N GLY A 117 -5.60 -12.12 -4.80
CA GLY A 117 -6.73 -12.08 -5.75
C GLY A 117 -8.07 -11.71 -5.13
N LYS A 118 -8.12 -11.35 -3.84
CA LYS A 118 -9.34 -10.89 -3.15
C LYS A 118 -9.18 -9.42 -2.76
N LYS A 119 -10.24 -8.63 -2.93
CA LYS A 119 -10.26 -7.25 -2.42
C LYS A 119 -9.98 -7.28 -0.92
N ALA A 120 -9.16 -6.35 -0.43
CA ALA A 120 -8.87 -6.26 0.99
C ALA A 120 -10.16 -6.09 1.80
N PRO A 121 -10.34 -6.85 2.89
CA PRO A 121 -11.53 -6.78 3.71
C PRO A 121 -11.58 -5.46 4.50
N SER A 122 -12.80 -5.00 4.83
CA SER A 122 -13.03 -3.79 5.61
C SER A 122 -12.31 -3.79 6.96
N GLU A 123 -12.24 -4.95 7.61
CA GLU A 123 -11.60 -5.13 8.93
C GLU A 123 -10.08 -4.89 8.91
N LEU A 124 -9.47 -4.81 7.72
CA LEU A 124 -8.08 -4.45 7.56
C LEU A 124 -7.88 -2.95 7.86
N GLN A 125 -8.88 -2.11 7.62
CA GLN A 125 -8.81 -0.69 7.93
C GLN A 125 -9.05 -0.44 9.43
N ALA A 126 -8.31 0.51 10.01
CA ALA A 126 -8.56 0.94 11.38
C ALA A 126 -9.98 1.52 11.52
N GLY A 127 -10.62 1.22 12.64
CA GLY A 127 -11.92 1.78 13.00
C GLY A 127 -11.80 3.24 13.43
N ILE A 128 -12.91 3.97 13.30
CA ILE A 128 -13.01 5.34 13.82
C ILE A 128 -13.05 5.28 15.35
N GLN A 129 -12.13 5.97 16.02
CA GLN A 129 -12.19 6.16 17.48
C GLN A 129 -12.77 7.54 17.79
N LEU A 130 -13.85 7.56 18.58
CA LEU A 130 -14.43 8.78 19.13
C LEU A 130 -14.15 8.83 20.63
N SER A 131 -13.40 9.84 21.07
CA SER A 131 -13.19 10.13 22.49
C SER A 131 -14.02 11.35 22.90
N THR A 132 -14.83 11.18 23.95
CA THR A 132 -15.63 12.26 24.55
C THR A 132 -15.05 12.62 25.90
N PHE A 133 -14.83 13.92 26.16
CA PHE A 133 -14.41 14.41 27.47
C PHE A 133 -15.61 15.02 28.20
N THR A 134 -15.90 14.55 29.40
CA THR A 134 -16.87 15.18 30.31
C THR A 134 -16.13 16.14 31.24
N LYS A 135 -16.59 17.39 31.33
CA LYS A 135 -16.05 18.38 32.26
C LYS A 135 -16.41 17.96 33.70
N ALA A 136 -15.41 17.78 34.56
CA ALA A 136 -15.62 17.55 35.98
C ALA A 136 -16.15 18.84 36.64
N ASN A 137 -17.21 18.70 37.45
CA ASN A 137 -17.83 19.79 38.22
C ASN A 137 -17.01 20.14 39.46
#